data_AF-A0A523AVF9-F1
#
_entry.id   AF-A0A523AVF9-F1
#
_cell.length_a   1.000
_cell.length_b   1.000
_cell.length_c   1.000
_cell.angle_alpha   90.00
_cell.angle_beta   90.00
_cell.angle_gamma   90.00
#
_symmetry.space_group_name_H-M   'P 1'
#
loop_
_entity.id
_entity.type
_entity.pdbx_description
1 polymer ?
#
loop_
_entity_poly.entity_id
_entity_poly.type
_entity_poly.pdbx_seq_one_letter_code
_entity_poly.pdbx_strand_id
1 'polypeptide(L)'
;MAEVIRRVAIQNLRSHARTEFTFGPGTNVLVGPMGAGKSTVLEAISLVLFGSCPAMKRRDVVMEDIIRQGEREARVELEFVGKDGKACTVVRRFGEKSEASIKPEGEDEVTGVRKVNEEVEKRLGISYDVFERAVFAEQGRLDAPIAGTGRSRRERIDELLGLLVLEDARKNAMKVAKSLSDRAEELEGMVSVLEKERVEEQLVEVASRISSLQSKISELQAEAERAGRRCEETRAEVERLRGIRNQVESLRKQLMELEGKEGQQKRWVGTMGDRLGERAHLPLEVLRAEAERLAGEVLAA
;
A
#
# COMPACT_ATOMS: atom_id res chain seq x y z
N MET A 1 56.25 -5.07 19.47
CA MET A 1 55.26 -4.16 20.07
C MET A 1 55.47 -2.80 19.42
N ALA A 2 54.50 -2.28 18.68
CA ALA A 2 54.67 -1.04 17.95
C ALA A 2 54.89 0.12 18.94
N GLU A 3 56.01 0.83 18.79
CA GLU A 3 56.33 2.05 19.52
C GLU A 3 55.34 3.15 19.11
N VAL A 4 54.26 3.36 19.86
CA VAL A 4 53.26 4.32 19.41
C VAL A 4 53.79 5.75 19.51
N ILE A 5 54.45 6.16 20.60
CA ILE A 5 54.94 7.55 20.77
C ILE A 5 56.46 7.54 20.95
N ARG A 6 57.18 8.39 20.21
CA ARG A 6 58.66 8.49 20.22
C ARG A 6 59.18 9.78 20.83
N ARG A 7 58.57 10.91 20.51
CA ARG A 7 59.06 12.23 20.92
C ARG A 7 57.90 13.18 21.12
N VAL A 8 57.95 13.99 22.18
CA VAL A 8 57.05 15.15 22.35
C VAL A 8 57.89 16.38 22.64
N ALA A 9 57.66 17.45 21.88
CA ALA A 9 58.25 18.75 22.10
C ALA A 9 57.15 19.77 22.42
N ILE A 10 57.31 20.48 23.53
CA ILE A 10 56.33 21.40 24.10
C ILE A 10 56.98 22.77 24.18
N GLN A 11 56.27 23.79 23.70
CA GLN A 11 56.66 25.19 23.79
C GLN A 11 55.48 26.01 24.31
N ASN A 12 55.75 26.83 25.33
CA ASN A 12 54.82 27.79 25.93
C ASN A 12 53.48 27.17 26.41
N LEU A 13 53.52 26.00 27.04
CA LEU A 13 52.33 25.32 27.56
C LEU A 13 52.41 25.21 29.10
N ARG A 14 51.55 25.95 29.82
CA ARG A 14 51.56 26.10 31.29
C ARG A 14 53.00 26.27 31.84
N SER A 15 53.46 25.34 32.68
CA SER A 15 54.78 25.36 33.31
C SER A 15 55.95 25.13 32.34
N HIS A 16 55.69 24.64 31.12
CA HIS A 16 56.72 24.34 30.12
C HIS A 16 56.95 25.53 29.18
N ALA A 17 58.10 26.22 29.32
CA ALA A 17 58.54 27.23 28.35
C ALA A 17 59.07 26.57 27.07
N ARG A 18 60.00 25.62 27.23
CA ARG A 18 60.48 24.74 26.16
C ARG A 18 60.94 23.44 26.80
N THR A 19 60.30 22.33 26.44
CA THR A 19 60.64 21.01 26.99
C THR A 19 60.48 19.97 25.91
N GLU A 20 61.35 18.98 25.92
CA GLU A 20 61.36 17.90 24.95
C GLU A 20 61.60 16.59 25.68
N PHE A 21 60.81 15.57 25.33
CA PHE A 21 60.95 14.23 25.87
C PHE A 21 61.05 13.23 24.74
N THR A 22 61.93 12.26 24.90
CA THR A 22 62.04 11.09 24.04
C THR A 22 61.58 9.87 24.84
N PHE A 23 60.72 9.07 24.24
CA PHE A 23 60.14 7.88 24.86
C PHE A 23 60.83 6.64 24.29
N GLY A 24 61.25 5.75 25.19
CA GLY A 24 61.78 4.45 24.82
C GLY A 24 60.68 3.37 24.79
N PRO A 25 60.99 2.16 24.30
CA PRO A 25 60.08 1.04 24.40
C PRO A 25 59.84 0.65 25.87
N GLY A 26 58.63 0.15 26.17
CA GLY A 26 58.25 -0.31 27.51
C GLY A 26 57.72 0.81 28.41
N THR A 27 58.04 0.74 29.70
CA THR A 27 57.50 1.65 30.71
C THR A 27 58.36 2.90 30.85
N ASN A 28 57.77 4.05 30.51
CA ASN A 28 58.39 5.36 30.69
C ASN A 28 57.79 6.03 31.95
N VAL A 29 58.64 6.50 32.87
CA VAL A 29 58.20 7.12 34.14
C VAL A 29 58.62 8.59 34.18
N LEU A 30 57.64 9.49 34.27
CA LEU A 30 57.89 10.92 34.47
C LEU A 30 57.97 11.23 35.98
N VAL A 31 59.17 11.61 36.45
CA VAL A 31 59.43 11.91 37.86
C VAL A 31 59.68 13.40 38.07
N GLY A 32 59.18 13.95 39.16
CA GLY A 32 59.40 15.34 39.55
C GLY A 32 58.53 15.78 40.73
N PRO A 33 58.68 17.00 41.25
CA PRO A 33 57.84 17.52 42.33
C PRO A 33 56.39 17.76 41.89
N MET A 34 55.46 17.80 42.83
CA MET A 34 54.09 18.27 42.54
C MET A 34 54.12 19.66 41.91
N GLY A 35 53.27 19.90 40.90
CA GLY A 35 53.25 21.17 40.18
C GLY A 35 54.34 21.35 39.10
N ALA A 36 55.25 20.38 38.91
CA ALA A 36 56.30 20.46 37.88
C ALA A 36 55.80 20.38 36.43
N GLY A 37 54.50 20.11 36.20
CA GLY A 37 53.93 19.97 34.86
C GLY A 37 53.85 18.54 34.32
N LYS A 38 54.09 17.50 35.13
CA LYS A 38 53.98 16.10 34.68
C LYS A 38 52.64 15.78 34.00
N SER A 39 51.53 16.19 34.59
CA SER A 39 50.19 16.03 34.00
C SER A 39 50.03 16.86 32.73
N THR A 40 50.65 18.05 32.66
CA THR A 40 50.69 18.88 31.46
C THR A 40 51.37 18.17 30.29
N VAL A 41 52.38 17.34 30.52
CA VAL A 41 53.01 16.53 29.44
C VAL A 41 52.01 15.54 28.85
N LEU A 42 51.24 14.84 29.69
CA LEU A 42 50.21 13.91 29.23
C LEU A 42 49.08 14.64 28.50
N GLU A 43 48.65 15.78 29.02
CA GLU A 43 47.66 16.63 28.35
C GLU A 43 48.17 17.16 27.01
N ALA A 44 49.46 17.51 26.90
CA ALA A 44 50.08 17.96 25.66
C ALA A 44 50.03 16.86 24.58
N ILE A 45 50.25 15.60 24.96
CA ILE A 45 50.13 14.44 24.06
C ILE A 45 48.68 14.28 23.58
N SER A 46 47.69 14.40 24.47
CA SER A 46 46.28 14.40 24.04
C SER A 46 45.98 15.55 23.08
N LEU A 47 46.47 16.74 23.42
CA LEU A 47 46.20 17.98 22.70
C LEU A 47 46.79 17.96 21.28
N VAL A 48 48.03 17.49 21.11
CA VAL A 48 48.67 17.38 19.80
C VAL A 48 48.06 16.29 18.93
N LEU A 49 47.61 15.17 19.51
CA LEU A 49 46.94 14.12 18.76
C LEU A 49 45.54 14.55 18.30
N PHE A 50 44.68 15.01 19.21
CA PHE A 50 43.25 15.18 18.94
C PHE A 50 42.76 16.64 18.92
N GLY A 51 43.63 17.61 19.25
CA GLY A 51 43.26 19.02 19.34
C GLY A 51 42.45 19.37 20.57
N SER A 52 42.31 18.43 21.50
CA SER A 52 41.61 18.60 22.77
C SER A 52 42.28 17.78 23.86
N CYS A 53 42.05 18.16 25.11
CA CYS A 53 42.44 17.36 26.28
C CYS A 53 41.23 17.17 27.21
N PRO A 54 41.28 16.20 28.14
CA PRO A 54 40.13 15.87 28.99
C PRO A 54 39.58 17.05 29.81
N ALA A 55 40.47 17.95 30.26
CA ALA A 55 40.10 19.18 30.98
C ALA A 55 39.31 20.16 30.09
N MET A 56 39.64 20.26 28.79
CA MET A 56 38.90 21.11 27.85
C MET A 56 37.53 20.55 27.50
N LYS A 57 37.41 19.23 27.32
CA LYS A 57 36.14 18.59 26.99
C LYS A 57 35.09 18.80 28.09
N ARG A 58 35.53 18.81 29.34
CA ARG A 58 34.69 19.11 30.52
C ARG A 58 34.38 20.58 30.72
N ARG A 59 34.99 21.47 29.92
CA ARG A 59 34.93 22.94 30.09
C ARG A 59 35.53 23.41 31.41
N ASP A 60 36.41 22.63 32.02
CA ASP A 60 37.15 23.02 33.21
C ASP A 60 38.21 24.09 32.89
N VAL A 61 38.67 24.10 31.63
CA VAL A 61 39.76 24.94 31.13
C VAL A 61 39.47 25.37 29.69
N VAL A 62 39.75 26.63 29.35
CA VAL A 62 39.73 27.11 27.94
C VAL A 62 41.14 27.06 27.31
N MET A 63 41.21 27.16 25.98
CA MET A 63 42.47 27.16 25.23
C MET A 63 43.44 28.23 25.72
N GLU A 64 42.94 29.37 26.20
CA GLU A 64 43.76 30.46 26.71
C GLU A 64 44.46 30.10 28.04
N ASP A 65 43.83 29.33 28.93
CA ASP A 65 44.42 29.01 30.24
C ASP A 65 45.52 27.93 30.17
N ILE A 66 45.62 27.20 29.04
CA ILE A 66 46.72 26.26 28.83
C ILE A 66 47.97 26.92 28.26
N ILE A 67 47.83 28.08 27.61
CA ILE A 67 48.98 28.85 27.13
C ILE A 67 49.75 29.38 28.34
N ARG A 68 51.08 29.31 28.29
CA ARG A 68 51.93 29.81 29.36
C ARG A 68 51.69 31.30 29.59
N GLN A 69 51.60 31.71 30.86
CA GLN A 69 51.38 33.12 31.22
C GLN A 69 52.46 34.03 30.62
N GLY A 70 52.03 35.11 29.96
CA GLY A 70 52.91 36.06 29.27
C GLY A 70 53.19 35.73 27.80
N GLU A 71 52.80 34.55 27.34
CA GLU A 71 52.95 34.11 25.95
C GLU A 71 51.62 34.24 25.19
N ARG A 72 51.69 34.48 23.88
CA ARG A 72 50.50 34.59 23.01
C ARG A 72 50.18 33.31 22.24
N GLU A 73 51.18 32.45 22.08
CA GLU A 73 51.07 31.21 21.33
C GLU A 73 51.77 30.06 22.07
N ALA A 74 51.19 28.86 21.95
CA ALA A 74 51.76 27.60 22.38
C ALA A 74 51.95 26.68 21.17
N ARG A 75 53.00 25.85 21.19
CA ARG A 75 53.26 24.85 20.15
C ARG A 75 53.53 23.50 20.79
N VAL A 76 52.90 22.46 20.25
CA VAL A 76 53.18 21.08 20.63
C VAL A 76 53.46 20.28 19.36
N GLU A 77 54.52 19.49 19.40
CA GLU A 77 54.95 18.60 18.33
C GLU A 77 55.10 17.19 18.89
N LEU A 78 54.61 16.19 18.15
CA LEU A 78 54.64 14.80 18.55
C LEU A 78 55.07 13.93 17.38
N GLU A 79 56.01 13.04 17.64
CA GLU A 79 56.36 11.95 16.73
C GLU A 79 55.81 10.63 17.26
N PHE A 80 55.11 9.92 16.40
CA PHE A 80 54.44 8.68 16.74
C PHE A 80 54.49 7.71 15.55
N VAL A 81 54.37 6.40 15.78
CA VAL A 81 54.29 5.41 14.70
C VAL A 81 52.84 4.97 14.55
N GLY A 82 52.32 5.11 13.33
CA GLY A 82 50.97 4.67 12.98
C GLY A 82 50.82 3.15 13.00
N LYS A 83 49.57 2.67 12.94
CA LYS A 83 49.26 1.22 12.85
C LYS A 83 49.80 0.55 11.58
N ASP A 84 50.09 1.35 10.56
CA ASP A 84 50.72 0.98 9.30
C ASP A 84 52.26 0.91 9.40
N GLY A 85 52.83 1.18 10.58
CA GLY A 85 54.28 1.13 10.84
C GLY A 85 55.05 2.37 10.37
N LYS A 86 54.37 3.38 9.83
CA LYS A 86 55.01 4.62 9.35
C LYS A 86 55.17 5.63 10.49
N ALA A 87 56.29 6.34 10.51
CA ALA A 87 56.45 7.47 11.41
C ALA A 87 55.59 8.66 10.96
N CYS A 88 54.98 9.35 11.92
CA CYS A 88 54.17 10.54 11.70
C CYS A 88 54.61 11.63 12.66
N THR A 89 54.81 12.85 12.14
CA THR A 89 55.03 14.04 12.96
C THR A 89 53.79 14.91 12.91
N VAL A 90 53.20 15.19 14.07
CA VAL A 90 52.04 16.09 14.21
C VAL A 90 52.49 17.36 14.90
N VAL A 91 52.14 18.51 14.36
CA VAL A 91 52.42 19.82 14.95
C VAL A 91 51.10 20.56 15.13
N ARG A 92 50.90 21.12 16.31
CA ARG A 92 49.80 22.04 16.58
C ARG A 92 50.30 23.32 17.20
N ARG A 93 49.71 24.43 16.75
CA ARG A 93 49.89 25.76 17.32
C ARG A 93 48.54 26.29 17.82
N PHE A 94 48.57 26.87 19.00
CA PHE A 94 47.41 27.41 19.71
C PHE A 94 47.69 28.86 20.09
N GLY A 95 46.67 29.72 20.18
CA GLY A 95 46.83 31.16 20.46
C GLY A 95 46.09 32.02 19.43
N GLU A 96 46.77 33.04 18.90
CA GLU A 96 46.20 33.98 17.91
C GLU A 96 45.65 33.27 16.66
N LYS A 97 46.31 32.19 16.21
CA LYS A 97 45.82 31.30 15.16
C LYS A 97 45.96 29.84 15.57
N SER A 98 44.88 29.08 15.37
CA SER A 98 44.91 27.63 15.54
C SER A 98 45.34 26.97 14.24
N GLU A 99 46.53 26.39 14.24
CA GLU A 99 47.10 25.70 13.09
C GLU A 99 47.44 24.26 13.47
N ALA A 100 47.26 23.35 12.52
CA ALA A 100 47.61 21.95 12.70
C ALA A 100 48.16 21.39 11.39
N SER A 101 49.20 20.58 11.49
CA SER A 101 49.71 19.78 10.38
C SER A 101 50.13 18.40 10.85
N ILE A 102 50.04 17.43 9.93
CA ILE A 102 50.58 16.08 10.08
C ILE A 102 51.41 15.75 8.86
N LYS A 103 52.62 15.26 9.10
CA LYS A 103 53.56 14.80 8.07
C LYS A 103 53.85 13.31 8.29
N PRO A 104 53.18 12.42 7.54
CA PRO A 104 53.53 11.01 7.50
C PRO A 104 54.82 10.78 6.72
N GLU A 105 55.54 9.73 7.07
CA GLU A 105 56.76 9.32 6.38
C GLU A 105 56.46 8.88 4.94
N GLY A 106 57.11 9.56 3.97
CA GLY A 106 56.97 9.27 2.55
C GLY A 106 55.65 9.75 1.92
N GLU A 107 54.90 10.63 2.59
CA GLU A 107 53.65 11.20 2.09
C GLU A 107 53.65 12.74 2.22
N ASP A 108 52.74 13.40 1.52
CA ASP A 108 52.58 14.86 1.58
C ASP A 108 52.04 15.32 2.94
N GLU A 109 52.43 16.52 3.34
CA GLU A 109 51.94 17.14 4.58
C GLU A 109 50.46 17.53 4.44
N VAL A 110 49.66 17.10 5.42
CA VAL A 110 48.24 17.46 5.51
C VAL A 110 48.10 18.57 6.53
N THR A 111 47.43 19.67 6.14
CA THR A 111 47.18 20.83 6.99
C THR A 111 45.69 21.04 7.25
N GLY A 112 45.38 21.70 8.38
CA GLY A 112 44.04 22.08 8.79
C GLY A 112 43.47 21.20 9.89
N VAL A 113 42.92 21.85 10.93
CA VAL A 113 42.54 21.21 12.20
C VAL A 113 41.68 19.96 12.02
N ARG A 114 40.61 20.05 11.22
CA ARG A 114 39.70 18.92 10.99
C ARG A 114 40.36 17.76 10.22
N LYS A 115 41.08 18.06 9.14
CA LYS A 115 41.75 17.05 8.31
C LYS A 115 42.85 16.33 9.11
N VAL A 116 43.60 17.08 9.92
CA VAL A 116 44.63 16.52 10.80
C VAL A 116 44.01 15.61 11.85
N ASN A 117 42.89 15.99 12.47
CA ASN A 117 42.18 15.12 13.41
C ASN A 117 41.75 13.79 12.74
N GLU A 118 41.12 13.87 11.57
CA GLU A 118 40.66 12.69 10.82
C GLU A 118 41.85 11.77 10.43
N GLU A 119 42.98 12.35 10.00
CA GLU A 119 44.17 11.58 9.63
C GLU A 119 44.86 10.95 10.85
N VAL A 120 44.93 11.65 12.00
CA VAL A 120 45.45 11.08 13.26
C VAL A 120 44.59 9.90 13.72
N GLU A 121 43.27 10.04 13.75
CA GLU A 121 42.35 8.95 14.13
C GLU A 121 42.49 7.74 13.19
N LYS A 122 42.64 7.99 11.89
CA LYS A 122 42.85 6.93 10.90
C LYS A 122 44.17 6.19 11.13
N ARG A 123 45.28 6.88 11.43
CA ARG A 123 46.61 6.30 11.65
C ARG A 123 46.71 5.56 12.98
N LEU A 124 46.13 6.10 14.04
CA LEU A 124 46.08 5.45 15.35
C LEU A 124 45.03 4.33 15.42
N GLY A 125 43.97 4.41 14.60
CA GLY A 125 42.86 3.46 14.60
C GLY A 125 41.90 3.62 15.78
N ILE A 126 42.01 4.70 16.53
CA ILE A 126 41.16 5.03 17.69
C ILE A 126 40.69 6.47 17.57
N SER A 127 39.44 6.73 17.97
CA SER A 127 38.92 8.09 18.10
C SER A 127 39.39 8.73 19.40
N TYR A 128 39.23 10.05 19.50
CA TYR A 128 39.50 10.77 20.76
C TYR A 128 38.73 10.18 21.96
N ASP A 129 37.46 9.82 21.77
CA ASP A 129 36.63 9.25 22.84
C ASP A 129 37.19 7.92 23.37
N VAL A 130 37.68 7.07 22.46
CA VAL A 130 38.30 5.79 22.83
C VAL A 130 39.65 6.03 23.50
N PHE A 131 40.45 6.97 22.99
CA PHE A 131 41.73 7.34 23.60
C PHE A 131 41.53 7.85 25.03
N GLU A 132 40.59 8.77 25.27
CA GLU A 132 40.28 9.33 26.59
C GLU A 132 39.87 8.23 27.59
N ARG A 133 39.10 7.24 27.14
CA ARG A 133 38.52 6.20 28.01
C ARG A 133 39.47 5.04 28.27
N ALA A 134 40.21 4.59 27.24
CA ALA A 134 40.94 3.33 27.28
C ALA A 134 42.47 3.49 27.37
N VAL A 135 43.01 4.61 26.87
CA VAL A 135 44.47 4.84 26.80
C VAL A 135 44.91 5.90 27.81
N PHE A 136 44.13 6.97 27.96
CA PHE A 136 44.43 8.07 28.86
C PHE A 136 43.86 7.81 30.26
N ALA A 137 44.67 7.24 31.13
CA ALA A 137 44.32 7.05 32.53
C ALA A 137 44.48 8.36 33.32
N GLU A 138 43.39 9.11 33.47
CA GLU A 138 43.38 10.30 34.32
C GLU A 138 43.47 9.93 35.81
N GLN A 139 44.13 10.78 36.59
CA GLN A 139 44.21 10.65 38.04
C GLN A 139 42.79 10.59 38.66
N GLY A 140 42.50 9.52 39.39
CA GLY A 140 41.20 9.29 40.04
C GLY A 140 40.12 8.63 39.17
N ARG A 141 40.36 8.44 37.85
CA ARG A 141 39.41 7.73 36.96
C ARG A 141 39.64 6.23 36.86
N LEU A 142 40.80 5.71 37.25
CA LEU A 142 41.08 4.27 37.24
C LEU A 142 40.25 3.50 38.28
N ASP A 143 39.85 4.15 39.36
CA ASP A 143 39.02 3.53 40.41
C ASP A 143 37.53 3.52 40.06
N ALA A 144 37.11 4.40 39.14
CA ALA A 144 35.71 4.60 38.79
C ALA A 144 35.04 3.37 38.15
N PRO A 145 35.66 2.60 37.23
CA PRO A 145 35.06 1.41 36.65
C PRO A 145 34.84 0.27 37.65
N ILE A 146 35.62 0.22 38.73
CA ILE A 146 35.62 -0.90 39.69
C ILE A 146 34.69 -0.59 40.87
N ALA A 147 34.57 0.69 41.23
CA ALA A 147 33.71 1.17 42.31
C ALA A 147 32.20 1.04 42.00
N GLY A 148 31.38 0.93 43.04
CA GLY A 148 29.91 0.95 42.94
C GLY A 148 29.23 -0.41 42.80
N THR A 149 27.91 -0.38 42.53
CA THR A 149 27.05 -1.57 42.42
C THR A 149 27.25 -2.28 41.06
N GLY A 150 26.82 -3.55 40.96
CA GLY A 150 26.97 -4.33 39.72
C GLY A 150 26.35 -3.68 38.47
N ARG A 151 25.26 -2.93 38.63
CA ARG A 151 24.64 -2.14 37.54
C ARG A 151 25.53 -0.97 37.11
N SER A 152 25.96 -0.15 38.06
CA SER A 152 26.82 1.02 37.78
C SER A 152 28.19 0.61 37.23
N ARG A 153 28.71 -0.55 37.65
CA ARG A 153 29.91 -1.16 37.07
C ARG A 153 29.69 -1.53 35.61
N ARG A 154 28.59 -2.21 35.29
CA ARG A 154 28.24 -2.59 33.92
C ARG A 154 28.10 -1.35 33.02
N GLU A 155 27.35 -0.34 33.46
CA GLU A 155 27.19 0.91 32.71
C GLU A 155 28.53 1.61 32.42
N ARG A 156 29.46 1.64 33.38
CA ARG A 156 30.80 2.20 33.18
C ARG A 156 31.66 1.37 32.24
N ILE A 157 31.57 0.05 32.28
CA ILE A 157 32.24 -0.83 31.31
C ILE A 157 31.65 -0.62 29.91
N ASP A 158 30.33 -0.51 29.80
CA ASP A 158 29.65 -0.25 28.53
C ASP A 158 30.05 1.12 27.96
N GLU A 159 30.24 2.13 28.82
CA GLU A 159 30.80 3.42 28.45
C GLU A 159 32.25 3.29 27.93
N LEU A 160 33.13 2.59 28.65
CA LEU A 160 34.51 2.33 28.23
C LEU A 160 34.58 1.61 26.87
N LEU A 161 33.70 0.64 26.65
CA LEU A 161 33.61 -0.13 25.41
C LEU A 161 32.85 0.61 24.28
N GLY A 162 32.26 1.77 24.56
CA GLY A 162 31.49 2.54 23.59
C GLY A 162 30.14 1.92 23.21
N LEU A 163 29.62 0.99 24.01
CA LEU A 163 28.37 0.27 23.74
C LEU A 163 27.12 1.14 23.92
N LEU A 164 27.24 2.30 24.58
CA LEU A 164 26.14 3.25 24.76
C LEU A 164 25.51 3.69 23.43
N VAL A 165 26.31 3.87 22.38
CA VAL A 165 25.82 4.24 21.04
C VAL A 165 24.92 3.15 20.47
N LEU A 166 25.25 1.88 20.71
CA LEU A 166 24.45 0.74 20.28
C LEU A 166 23.17 0.62 21.10
N GLU A 167 23.23 0.90 22.40
CA GLU A 167 22.02 0.96 23.23
C GLU A 167 21.05 2.05 22.77
N ASP A 168 21.56 3.24 22.45
CA ASP A 168 20.74 4.35 21.98
C ASP A 168 20.15 4.07 20.60
N ALA A 169 20.94 3.51 19.69
CA ALA A 169 20.45 3.03 18.40
C ALA A 169 19.31 2.00 18.59
N ARG A 170 19.49 1.03 19.49
CA ARG A 170 18.46 0.02 19.82
C ARG A 170 17.19 0.67 20.38
N LYS A 171 17.32 1.60 21.33
CA LYS A 171 16.18 2.34 21.91
C LYS A 171 15.42 3.12 20.85
N ASN A 172 16.13 3.80 19.95
CA ASN A 172 15.52 4.57 18.86
C ASN A 172 14.83 3.66 17.85
N ALA A 173 15.46 2.55 17.45
CA ALA A 173 14.86 1.56 16.56
C ALA A 173 13.56 0.99 17.14
N MET A 174 13.54 0.66 18.44
CA MET A 174 12.32 0.19 19.11
C MET A 174 11.21 1.24 19.14
N LYS A 175 11.54 2.53 19.35
CA LYS A 175 10.55 3.62 19.29
C LYS A 175 9.94 3.74 17.89
N VAL A 176 10.75 3.69 16.85
CA VAL A 176 10.29 3.74 15.46
C VAL A 176 9.43 2.52 15.13
N ALA A 177 9.90 1.32 15.47
CA ALA A 177 9.14 0.09 15.25
C ALA A 177 7.77 0.13 15.93
N LYS A 178 7.70 0.62 17.18
CA LYS A 178 6.44 0.80 17.88
C LYS A 178 5.51 1.79 17.17
N SER A 179 6.03 2.95 16.77
CA SER A 179 5.21 3.95 16.06
C SER A 179 4.66 3.45 14.72
N LEU A 180 5.41 2.61 14.02
CA LEU A 180 4.96 2.00 12.77
C LEU A 180 3.89 0.91 13.01
N SER A 181 4.05 0.13 14.08
CA SER A 181 3.04 -0.86 14.50
C SER A 181 1.73 -0.17 14.86
N ASP A 182 1.77 0.87 15.69
CA ASP A 182 0.59 1.64 16.11
C ASP A 182 -0.12 2.25 14.87
N ARG A 183 0.64 2.74 13.89
CA ARG A 183 0.11 3.30 12.62
C ARG A 183 -0.52 2.23 11.74
N ALA A 184 0.04 1.02 11.70
CA ALA A 184 -0.49 -0.08 10.92
C ALA A 184 -1.84 -0.55 11.50
N GLU A 185 -1.94 -0.70 12.82
CA GLU A 185 -3.19 -1.05 13.50
C GLU A 185 -4.29 0.00 13.26
N GLU A 186 -3.94 1.30 13.29
CA GLU A 186 -4.88 2.39 12.97
C GLU A 186 -5.41 2.29 11.53
N LEU A 187 -4.53 2.05 10.56
CA LEU A 187 -4.90 1.91 9.15
C LEU A 187 -5.75 0.65 8.89
N GLU A 188 -5.40 -0.48 9.51
CA GLU A 188 -6.20 -1.71 9.43
C GLU A 188 -7.61 -1.49 10.00
N GLY A 189 -7.71 -0.75 11.12
CA GLY A 189 -8.99 -0.35 11.70
C GLY A 189 -9.83 0.49 10.73
N MET A 190 -9.23 1.49 10.06
CA MET A 190 -9.91 2.32 9.07
C MET A 190 -10.37 1.52 7.85
N VAL A 191 -9.54 0.62 7.32
CA VAL A 191 -9.91 -0.24 6.18
C VAL A 191 -11.10 -1.12 6.54
N SER A 192 -11.12 -1.72 7.74
CA SER A 192 -12.25 -2.54 8.18
C SER A 192 -13.56 -1.77 8.26
N VAL A 193 -13.53 -0.50 8.68
CA VAL A 193 -14.73 0.37 8.72
C VAL A 193 -15.21 0.68 7.30
N LEU A 194 -14.32 1.11 6.42
CA LEU A 194 -14.65 1.45 5.03
C LEU A 194 -15.20 0.24 4.25
N GLU A 195 -14.65 -0.95 4.49
CA GLU A 195 -15.16 -2.19 3.88
C GLU A 195 -16.60 -2.49 4.34
N LYS A 196 -16.92 -2.28 5.62
CA LYS A 196 -18.29 -2.45 6.13
C LYS A 196 -19.26 -1.46 5.51
N GLU A 197 -18.91 -0.17 5.50
CA GLU A 197 -19.75 0.88 4.90
C GLU A 197 -20.02 0.60 3.41
N ARG A 198 -18.99 0.19 2.67
CA ARG A 198 -19.15 -0.17 1.25
C ARG A 198 -20.07 -1.38 1.05
N VAL A 199 -19.98 -2.40 1.90
CA VAL A 199 -20.88 -3.57 1.82
C VAL A 199 -22.32 -3.18 2.16
N GLU A 200 -22.53 -2.30 3.14
CA GLU A 200 -23.86 -1.79 3.49
C GLU A 200 -24.48 -0.97 2.35
N GLU A 201 -23.72 -0.07 1.72
CA GLU A 201 -24.17 0.68 0.53
C GLU A 201 -24.57 -0.25 -0.63
N GLN A 202 -23.73 -1.25 -0.92
CA GLN A 202 -24.03 -2.24 -1.96
C GLN A 202 -25.28 -3.07 -1.64
N LEU A 203 -25.51 -3.43 -0.38
CA LEU A 203 -26.72 -4.14 0.04
C LEU A 203 -27.97 -3.30 -0.18
N VAL A 204 -27.93 -2.00 0.15
CA VAL A 204 -29.05 -1.08 -0.08
C VAL A 204 -29.34 -0.94 -1.57
N GLU A 205 -28.30 -0.77 -2.40
CA GLU A 205 -28.45 -0.68 -3.85
C GLU A 205 -29.06 -1.97 -4.43
N VAL A 206 -28.54 -3.14 -4.06
CA VAL A 206 -29.05 -4.43 -4.52
C VAL A 206 -30.49 -4.66 -4.07
N ALA A 207 -30.84 -4.32 -2.82
CA ALA A 207 -32.21 -4.43 -2.32
C ALA A 207 -33.19 -3.55 -3.11
N SER A 208 -32.80 -2.31 -3.44
CA SER A 208 -33.61 -1.41 -4.28
C SER A 208 -33.79 -1.95 -5.72
N ARG A 209 -32.76 -2.63 -6.25
CA ARG A 209 -32.80 -3.23 -7.57
C ARG A 209 -33.69 -4.46 -7.60
N ILE A 210 -33.69 -5.25 -6.53
CA ILE A 210 -34.61 -6.39 -6.35
C ILE A 210 -36.05 -5.89 -6.29
N SER A 211 -36.36 -4.86 -5.49
CA SER A 211 -37.74 -4.37 -5.36
C SER A 211 -38.28 -3.80 -6.67
N SER A 212 -37.47 -3.04 -7.42
CA SER A 212 -37.86 -2.51 -8.73
C SER A 212 -38.05 -3.62 -9.77
N LEU A 213 -37.20 -4.64 -9.80
CA LEU A 213 -37.36 -5.80 -10.67
C LEU A 213 -38.61 -6.63 -10.30
N GLN A 214 -38.92 -6.78 -9.01
CA GLN A 214 -40.14 -7.44 -8.55
C GLN A 214 -41.40 -6.69 -9.00
N SER A 215 -41.42 -5.36 -8.88
CA SER A 215 -42.52 -4.53 -9.41
C SER A 215 -42.68 -4.75 -10.92
N LYS A 216 -41.57 -4.75 -11.65
CA LYS A 216 -41.58 -4.95 -13.11
C LYS A 216 -42.04 -6.34 -13.53
N ILE A 217 -41.67 -7.37 -12.77
CA ILE A 217 -42.18 -8.74 -12.97
C ILE A 217 -43.70 -8.77 -12.77
N SER A 218 -44.21 -8.13 -11.71
CA SER A 218 -45.65 -8.10 -11.44
C SER A 218 -46.44 -7.36 -12.54
N GLU A 219 -45.90 -6.25 -13.05
CA GLU A 219 -46.47 -5.52 -14.18
C GLU A 219 -46.52 -6.38 -15.45
N LEU A 220 -45.40 -7.01 -15.80
CA LEU A 220 -45.31 -7.89 -16.97
C LEU A 220 -46.21 -9.12 -16.86
N GLN A 221 -46.37 -9.68 -15.66
CA GLN A 221 -47.32 -10.77 -15.41
C GLN A 221 -48.77 -10.31 -15.65
N ALA A 222 -49.14 -9.14 -15.12
CA ALA A 222 -50.47 -8.57 -15.34
C ALA A 222 -50.72 -8.22 -16.83
N GLU A 223 -49.69 -7.81 -17.56
CA GLU A 223 -49.77 -7.60 -19.01
C GLU A 223 -49.92 -8.91 -19.78
N ALA A 224 -49.16 -9.94 -19.42
CA ALA A 224 -49.24 -11.27 -20.01
C ALA A 224 -50.63 -11.89 -19.79
N GLU A 225 -51.21 -11.78 -18.60
CA GLU A 225 -52.59 -12.22 -18.32
C GLU A 225 -53.62 -11.48 -19.17
N ARG A 226 -53.47 -10.14 -19.31
CA ARG A 226 -54.35 -9.33 -20.17
C ARG A 226 -54.21 -9.70 -21.65
N ALA A 227 -53.01 -10.01 -22.10
CA ALA A 227 -52.77 -10.49 -23.47
C ALA A 227 -53.34 -11.90 -23.69
N GLY A 228 -53.22 -12.78 -22.69
CA GLY A 228 -53.81 -14.13 -22.69
C GLY A 228 -55.32 -14.10 -22.83
N ARG A 229 -56.01 -13.30 -21.98
CA ARG A 229 -57.47 -13.11 -22.05
C ARG A 229 -57.92 -12.61 -23.43
N ARG A 230 -57.24 -11.60 -23.98
CA ARG A 230 -57.53 -11.10 -25.33
C ARG A 230 -57.35 -12.16 -26.42
N CYS A 231 -56.34 -13.01 -26.30
CA CYS A 231 -56.14 -14.13 -27.24
C CYS A 231 -57.27 -15.16 -27.13
N GLU A 232 -57.74 -15.48 -25.93
CA GLU A 232 -58.86 -16.40 -25.72
C GLU A 232 -60.17 -15.85 -26.28
N GLU A 233 -60.49 -14.58 -26.01
CA GLU A 233 -61.65 -13.89 -26.58
C GLU A 233 -61.62 -13.90 -28.12
N THR A 234 -60.46 -13.55 -28.69
CA THR A 234 -60.28 -13.53 -30.15
C THR A 234 -60.40 -14.94 -30.73
N ARG A 235 -59.87 -15.97 -30.07
CA ARG A 235 -60.02 -17.37 -30.50
C ARG A 235 -61.48 -17.82 -30.45
N ALA A 236 -62.21 -17.49 -29.40
CA ALA A 236 -63.63 -17.81 -29.27
C ALA A 236 -64.44 -17.15 -30.39
N GLU A 237 -64.14 -15.89 -30.72
CA GLU A 237 -64.79 -15.18 -31.81
C GLU A 237 -64.47 -15.79 -33.19
N VAL A 238 -63.22 -16.20 -33.42
CA VAL A 238 -62.84 -16.92 -34.64
C VAL A 238 -63.61 -18.24 -34.79
N GLU A 239 -63.75 -19.03 -33.71
CA GLU A 239 -64.54 -20.26 -33.73
C GLU A 239 -66.03 -20.00 -33.99
N ARG A 240 -66.59 -18.94 -33.38
CA ARG A 240 -67.97 -18.50 -33.65
C ARG A 240 -68.17 -18.15 -35.13
N LEU A 241 -67.27 -17.35 -35.70
CA LEU A 241 -67.30 -16.96 -37.11
C LEU A 241 -67.13 -18.16 -38.05
N ARG A 242 -66.27 -19.13 -37.72
CA ARG A 242 -66.16 -20.41 -38.44
C ARG A 242 -67.46 -21.20 -38.40
N GLY A 243 -68.12 -21.27 -37.24
CA GLY A 243 -69.42 -21.91 -37.09
C GLY A 243 -70.50 -21.27 -37.99
N ILE A 244 -70.59 -19.94 -37.98
CA ILE A 244 -71.52 -19.20 -38.86
C ILE A 244 -71.19 -19.45 -40.32
N ARG A 245 -69.90 -19.42 -40.71
CA ARG A 245 -69.48 -19.71 -42.08
C ARG A 245 -69.93 -21.10 -42.52
N ASN A 246 -69.75 -22.12 -41.69
CA ASN A 246 -70.19 -23.48 -41.99
C ASN A 246 -71.71 -23.57 -42.14
N GLN A 247 -72.48 -22.87 -41.30
CA GLN A 247 -73.94 -22.77 -41.44
C GLN A 247 -74.36 -22.10 -42.74
N VAL A 248 -73.68 -21.01 -43.13
CA VAL A 248 -73.92 -20.34 -44.41
C VAL A 248 -73.61 -21.27 -45.58
N GLU A 249 -72.51 -22.03 -45.53
CA GLU A 249 -72.17 -23.02 -46.55
C GLU A 249 -73.20 -24.17 -46.62
N SER A 250 -73.71 -24.66 -45.49
CA SER A 250 -74.77 -25.69 -45.49
C SER A 250 -76.10 -25.16 -46.00
N LEU A 251 -76.48 -23.93 -45.60
CA LEU A 251 -77.70 -23.28 -46.09
C LEU A 251 -77.61 -23.02 -47.60
N ARG A 252 -76.44 -22.62 -48.11
CA ARG A 252 -76.21 -22.49 -49.57
C ARG A 252 -76.36 -23.82 -50.30
N LYS A 253 -75.84 -24.91 -49.75
CA LYS A 253 -76.04 -26.26 -50.32
C LYS A 253 -77.51 -26.66 -50.33
N GLN A 254 -78.23 -26.42 -49.23
CA GLN A 254 -79.67 -26.68 -49.13
C GLN A 254 -80.47 -25.83 -50.13
N LEU A 255 -80.09 -24.56 -50.31
CA LEU A 255 -80.69 -23.68 -51.31
C LEU A 255 -80.49 -24.24 -52.73
N MET A 256 -79.27 -24.67 -53.08
CA MET A 256 -79.00 -25.32 -54.37
C MET A 256 -79.80 -26.62 -54.56
N GLU A 257 -79.96 -27.43 -53.51
CA GLU A 257 -80.78 -28.65 -53.58
C GLU A 257 -82.27 -28.32 -53.80
N LEU A 258 -82.78 -27.29 -53.12
CA LEU A 258 -84.17 -26.84 -53.27
C LEU A 258 -84.40 -26.21 -54.65
N GLU A 259 -83.50 -25.37 -55.13
CA GLU A 259 -83.52 -24.81 -56.49
C GLU A 259 -83.44 -25.94 -57.54
N GLY A 260 -82.64 -26.98 -57.28
CA GLY A 260 -82.56 -28.18 -58.11
C GLY A 260 -83.88 -28.95 -58.14
N LYS A 261 -84.55 -29.12 -56.98
CA LYS A 261 -85.88 -29.74 -56.87
C LYS A 261 -86.96 -28.90 -57.55
N GLU A 262 -86.92 -27.58 -57.39
CA GLU A 262 -87.83 -26.65 -58.07
C GLU A 262 -87.64 -26.72 -59.59
N GLY A 263 -86.39 -26.78 -60.06
CA GLY A 263 -86.08 -26.99 -61.47
C GLY A 263 -86.49 -28.36 -62.01
N GLN A 264 -86.49 -29.41 -61.17
CA GLN A 264 -87.05 -30.72 -61.53
C GLN A 264 -88.58 -30.69 -61.56
N GLN A 265 -89.23 -30.04 -60.60
CA GLN A 265 -90.68 -29.87 -60.56
C GLN A 265 -91.19 -29.03 -61.72
N LYS A 266 -90.53 -27.91 -62.06
CA LYS A 266 -90.86 -27.12 -63.25
C LYS A 266 -90.71 -27.93 -64.52
N ARG A 267 -89.66 -28.74 -64.64
CA ARG A 267 -89.50 -29.67 -65.79
C ARG A 267 -90.57 -30.75 -65.80
N TRP A 268 -90.96 -31.29 -64.65
CA TRP A 268 -92.01 -32.31 -64.52
C TRP A 268 -93.40 -31.75 -64.85
N VAL A 269 -93.71 -30.54 -64.40
CA VAL A 269 -94.93 -29.80 -64.78
C VAL A 269 -94.93 -29.50 -66.28
N GLY A 270 -93.78 -29.09 -66.84
CA GLY A 270 -93.63 -28.92 -68.29
C GLY A 270 -93.87 -30.23 -69.06
N THR A 271 -93.27 -31.34 -68.63
CA THR A 271 -93.48 -32.66 -69.29
C THR A 271 -94.89 -33.22 -69.07
N MET A 272 -95.56 -32.91 -67.96
CA MET A 272 -96.98 -33.21 -67.78
C MET A 272 -97.87 -32.36 -68.69
N GLY A 273 -97.54 -31.08 -68.87
CA GLY A 273 -98.19 -30.21 -69.84
C GLY A 273 -98.06 -30.75 -71.26
N ASP A 274 -96.85 -31.17 -71.65
CA ASP A 274 -96.59 -31.75 -72.98
C ASP A 274 -97.26 -33.13 -73.16
N ARG A 275 -97.35 -33.95 -72.11
CA ARG A 275 -98.03 -35.26 -72.15
C ARG A 275 -99.56 -35.18 -72.17
N LEU A 276 -100.14 -34.12 -71.60
CA LEU A 276 -101.58 -33.92 -71.62
C LEU A 276 -102.08 -33.35 -72.96
N GLY A 277 -101.19 -32.82 -73.80
CA GLY A 277 -101.53 -32.34 -75.15
C GLY A 277 -102.79 -31.46 -75.17
N GLU A 278 -103.59 -31.54 -76.23
CA GLU A 278 -104.87 -30.82 -76.36
C GLU A 278 -105.92 -31.19 -75.28
N ARG A 279 -105.68 -32.20 -74.44
CA ARG A 279 -106.57 -32.60 -73.33
C ARG A 279 -106.34 -31.84 -72.02
N ALA A 280 -105.32 -30.98 -71.95
CA ALA A 280 -105.07 -30.10 -70.80
C ALA A 280 -106.00 -28.87 -70.72
N HIS A 281 -106.69 -28.53 -71.81
CA HIS A 281 -107.52 -27.32 -71.92
C HIS A 281 -109.03 -27.59 -71.98
N LEU A 282 -109.47 -28.83 -71.79
CA LEU A 282 -110.89 -29.17 -71.67
C LEU A 282 -111.39 -28.87 -70.24
N PRO A 283 -112.50 -28.12 -70.07
CA PRO A 283 -113.10 -27.89 -68.77
C PRO A 283 -113.43 -29.22 -68.07
N LEU A 284 -113.16 -29.29 -66.76
CA LEU A 284 -113.40 -30.46 -65.88
C LEU A 284 -114.79 -31.08 -66.03
N GLU A 285 -115.79 -30.30 -66.45
CA GLU A 285 -117.17 -30.72 -66.67
C GLU A 285 -117.32 -31.68 -67.86
N VAL A 286 -116.54 -31.49 -68.94
CA VAL A 286 -116.60 -32.35 -70.13
C VAL A 286 -115.95 -33.71 -69.87
N LEU A 287 -114.84 -33.74 -69.15
CA LEU A 287 -114.17 -34.96 -68.71
C LEU A 287 -115.02 -35.77 -67.71
N ARG A 288 -115.88 -35.10 -66.93
CA ARG A 288 -116.85 -35.76 -66.03
C ARG A 288 -117.99 -36.43 -66.80
N ALA A 289 -118.56 -35.76 -67.80
CA ALA A 289 -119.64 -36.33 -68.62
C ALA A 289 -119.19 -37.57 -69.42
N GLU A 290 -117.93 -37.58 -69.88
CA GLU A 290 -117.37 -38.72 -70.62
C GLU A 290 -116.99 -39.90 -69.69
N ALA A 291 -116.58 -39.60 -68.44
CA ALA A 291 -116.39 -40.60 -67.40
C ALA A 291 -117.72 -41.22 -66.91
N GLU A 292 -118.80 -40.43 -66.83
CA GLU A 292 -120.15 -40.94 -66.51
C GLU A 292 -120.73 -41.78 -67.66
N ARG A 293 -120.46 -41.42 -68.92
CA ARG A 293 -120.83 -42.24 -70.09
C ARG A 293 -120.12 -43.60 -70.09
N LEU A 294 -118.81 -43.61 -69.77
CA LEU A 294 -118.02 -44.84 -69.64
C LEU A 294 -118.39 -45.66 -68.39
N ALA A 295 -118.87 -45.02 -67.32
CA ALA A 295 -119.41 -45.72 -66.14
C ALA A 295 -120.78 -46.37 -66.41
N GLY A 296 -121.60 -45.80 -67.31
CA GLY A 296 -122.87 -46.38 -67.75
C GLY A 296 -122.71 -47.60 -68.67
N GLU A 297 -121.66 -47.64 -69.50
CA GLU A 297 -121.36 -48.77 -70.40
C GLU A 297 -120.75 -50.00 -69.66
N VAL A 298 -120.26 -49.82 -68.43
CA VAL A 298 -119.68 -50.90 -67.60
C VAL A 298 -120.71 -51.53 -66.65
N LEU A 299 -121.91 -50.96 -66.51
CA LEU A 299 -123.01 -51.49 -65.67
C LEU A 299 -124.10 -52.25 -66.46
N ALA A 300 -123.95 -52.38 -67.79
CA ALA A 300 -124.84 -53.13 -68.67
C ALA A 300 -124.18 -54.37 -69.32
N ALA A 301 -123.04 -54.81 -68.78
CA ALA A 301 -122.32 -56.04 -69.12
C ALA A 301 -122.05 -56.86 -67.85
#